data_AF-A0A0L6Z8L8-F1
#
_entry.id   AF-A0A0L6Z8L8-F1
#
_cell.length_a   1.000
_cell.length_b   1.000
_cell.length_c   1.000
_cell.angle_alpha   90.00
_cell.angle_beta   90.00
_cell.angle_gamma   90.00
#
_symmetry.space_group_name_H-M   'P 1'
#
loop_
_entity.id
_entity.type
_entity.pdbx_description
1 polymer ?
#
loop_
_entity_poly.entity_id
_entity_poly.type
_entity_poly.pdbx_seq_one_letter_code
_entity_poly.pdbx_strand_id
1 'polypeptide(L)'
;MAKYEKTMTGNFEEVLKHLQNDISNSGITMNLVDESNYSSGDTKIAVRVYDKYFMRNGNRASLSLTIVAHESDIFISAIGAGGGQGIIFNFSLGAEDDMVSIVRDSIRRMEE
;
A
#
# COMPACT_ATOMS: atom_id res chain seq x y z
N MET A 1 -0.29 -7.41 11.35
CA MET A 1 0.28 -6.18 10.77
C MET A 1 1.47 -6.54 9.91
N ALA A 2 1.44 -6.16 8.64
CA ALA A 2 2.52 -6.38 7.68
C ALA A 2 3.06 -5.03 7.21
N LYS A 3 4.36 -4.98 6.84
CA LYS A 3 5.03 -3.75 6.42
C LYS A 3 6.00 -4.00 5.28
N TYR A 4 6.02 -3.09 4.31
CA TYR A 4 7.05 -3.00 3.29
C TYR A 4 7.50 -1.55 3.15
N GLU A 5 8.81 -1.34 3.18
CA GLU A 5 9.44 -0.04 2.98
C GLU A 5 10.57 -0.17 1.97
N LYS A 6 10.73 0.85 1.15
CA LYS A 6 11.77 0.91 0.13
C LYS A 6 12.07 2.36 -0.24
N THR A 7 13.35 2.61 -0.53
CA THR A 7 13.80 3.83 -1.20
C THR A 7 14.21 3.51 -2.62
N MET A 8 13.84 4.35 -3.58
CA MET A 8 14.21 4.26 -4.99
C MET A 8 14.35 5.65 -5.59
N THR A 9 14.91 5.74 -6.79
CA THR A 9 14.93 6.97 -7.59
C THR A 9 13.87 6.91 -8.68
N GLY A 10 13.15 8.00 -8.94
CA GLY A 10 12.17 8.04 -10.02
C GLY A 10 11.36 9.32 -10.07
N ASN A 11 10.31 9.31 -10.90
CA ASN A 11 9.32 10.38 -10.94
C ASN A 11 8.15 10.07 -9.99
N PHE A 12 7.86 10.98 -9.07
CA PHE A 12 6.80 10.81 -8.07
C PHE A 12 5.43 10.49 -8.68
N GLU A 13 5.02 11.20 -9.73
CA GLU A 13 3.68 11.03 -10.33
C GLU A 13 3.58 9.68 -11.05
N GLU A 14 4.67 9.24 -11.68
CA GLU A 14 4.73 7.94 -12.35
C GLU A 14 4.66 6.80 -11.33
N VAL A 15 5.46 6.85 -10.26
CA VAL A 15 5.44 5.84 -9.19
C VAL A 15 4.07 5.76 -8.53
N LEU A 16 3.49 6.91 -8.18
CA LEU A 16 2.15 6.98 -7.59
C LEU A 16 1.10 6.37 -8.51
N LYS A 17 1.11 6.76 -9.80
CA LYS A 17 0.16 6.25 -10.79
C LYS A 17 0.31 4.74 -11.01
N HIS A 18 1.55 4.24 -11.09
CA HIS A 18 1.81 2.81 -11.24
C HIS A 18 1.30 2.01 -10.04
N LEU A 19 1.60 2.46 -8.82
CA LEU A 19 1.13 1.80 -7.61
C LEU A 19 -0.41 1.80 -7.52
N GLN A 20 -1.06 2.93 -7.81
CA GLN A 20 -2.52 3.02 -7.81
C GLN A 20 -3.15 2.06 -8.84
N ASN A 21 -2.56 1.97 -10.04
CA ASN A 21 -3.02 1.06 -11.08
C ASN A 21 -2.85 -0.40 -10.67
N ASP A 22 -1.69 -0.77 -10.15
CA ASP A 22 -1.40 -2.16 -9.75
C ASP A 22 -2.27 -2.61 -8.57
N ILE A 23 -2.52 -1.72 -7.60
CA ILE A 23 -3.45 -1.97 -6.50
C ILE A 23 -4.87 -2.19 -7.03
N SER A 24 -5.34 -1.31 -7.92
CA SER A 24 -6.70 -1.37 -8.48
C SER A 24 -6.91 -2.61 -9.37
N ASN A 25 -5.88 -3.01 -10.11
CA ASN A 25 -5.92 -4.15 -11.04
C ASN A 25 -5.42 -5.47 -10.42
N SER A 26 -5.05 -5.47 -9.13
CA SER A 26 -4.60 -6.68 -8.46
C SER A 26 -5.74 -7.71 -8.36
N GLY A 27 -5.38 -9.00 -8.23
CA GLY A 27 -6.34 -10.08 -7.97
C GLY A 27 -7.09 -9.93 -6.63
N ILE A 28 -6.65 -9.00 -5.79
CA ILE A 28 -7.27 -8.62 -4.52
C ILE A 28 -7.70 -7.17 -4.66
N THR A 29 -8.76 -6.90 -5.44
CA THR A 29 -9.26 -5.53 -5.60
C THR A 29 -9.58 -4.93 -4.23
N MET A 30 -8.90 -3.83 -3.91
CA MET A 30 -9.09 -3.04 -2.69
C MET A 30 -9.83 -1.76 -3.03
N ASN A 31 -10.68 -1.27 -2.12
CA ASN A 31 -11.38 0.00 -2.30
C ASN A 31 -10.49 1.12 -1.80
N LEU A 32 -10.33 2.20 -2.58
CA LEU A 32 -9.77 3.44 -2.07
C LEU A 32 -10.78 4.08 -1.12
N VAL A 33 -10.40 4.20 0.15
CA VAL A 33 -11.22 4.79 1.22
C VAL A 33 -11.04 6.30 1.25
N ASP A 34 -9.79 6.74 1.23
CA ASP A 34 -9.44 8.15 1.28
C ASP A 34 -8.02 8.38 0.74
N GLU A 35 -7.74 9.63 0.37
CA GLU A 35 -6.44 10.07 -0.10
C GLU A 35 -6.07 11.47 0.37
N SER A 36 -4.76 11.71 0.48
CA SER A 36 -4.22 13.05 0.73
C SER A 36 -2.99 13.27 -0.12
N ASN A 37 -2.86 14.46 -0.69
CA ASN A 37 -1.67 14.91 -1.41
C ASN A 37 -1.21 16.23 -0.78
N TYR A 38 0.07 16.31 -0.44
CA TYR A 38 0.68 17.48 0.16
C TYR A 38 2.02 17.77 -0.49
N SER A 39 2.33 19.05 -0.67
CA SER A 39 3.61 19.50 -1.21
C SER A 39 4.18 20.62 -0.35
N SER A 40 5.47 20.57 -0.09
CA SER A 40 6.22 21.62 0.61
C SER A 40 7.61 21.76 0.00
N GLY A 41 7.84 22.86 -0.71
CA GLY A 41 9.02 23.03 -1.56
C GLY A 41 9.14 21.89 -2.57
N ASP A 42 10.32 21.28 -2.65
CA ASP A 42 10.60 20.14 -3.54
C ASP A 42 10.16 18.79 -2.96
N THR A 43 9.49 18.80 -1.79
CA THR A 43 8.97 17.59 -1.16
C THR A 43 7.52 17.37 -1.56
N LYS A 44 7.20 16.19 -2.08
CA LYS A 44 5.84 15.73 -2.38
C LYS A 44 5.48 14.53 -1.50
N ILE A 45 4.24 14.50 -1.02
CA ILE A 45 3.72 13.42 -0.18
C ILE A 45 2.36 12.99 -0.74
N ALA A 46 2.20 11.70 -0.97
CA ALA A 46 0.91 11.07 -1.23
C ALA A 46 0.60 10.04 -0.15
N VAL A 47 -0.59 10.14 0.43
CA VAL A 47 -1.17 9.13 1.32
C VAL A 47 -2.39 8.54 0.63
N ARG A 48 -2.49 7.22 0.61
CA ARG A 48 -3.67 6.47 0.17
C ARG A 48 -4.05 5.48 1.25
N VAL A 49 -5.34 5.43 1.56
CA VAL A 49 -5.89 4.42 2.47
C VAL A 49 -6.82 3.54 1.65
N TYR A 50 -6.51 2.25 1.63
CA TYR A 50 -7.34 1.25 1.00
C TYR A 50 -7.93 0.32 2.04
N ASP A 51 -9.04 -0.31 1.71
CA ASP A 51 -9.55 -1.44 2.48
C ASP A 51 -10.14 -2.55 1.64
N LYS A 52 -10.33 -3.69 2.30
CA LYS A 52 -11.03 -4.82 1.75
C LYS A 52 -11.70 -5.63 2.86
N TYR A 53 -12.91 -6.07 2.58
CA TYR A 53 -13.57 -7.09 3.39
C TYR A 53 -13.17 -8.49 2.90
N PHE A 54 -12.65 -9.30 3.80
CA PHE A 54 -12.21 -10.67 3.53
C PHE A 54 -13.26 -11.67 4.02
N MET A 55 -14.08 -12.16 3.08
CA MET A 55 -15.15 -13.14 3.32
C MET A 55 -14.66 -14.39 4.06
N ARG A 56 -13.47 -14.88 3.72
CA ARG A 56 -12.85 -16.09 4.31
C ARG A 56 -12.69 -16.02 5.84
N ASN A 57 -12.55 -14.81 6.38
CA ASN A 57 -12.23 -14.59 7.79
C ASN A 57 -13.25 -13.68 8.49
N GLY A 58 -14.30 -13.22 7.78
CA GLY A 58 -15.29 -12.28 8.31
C GLY A 58 -14.72 -10.93 8.76
N ASN A 59 -13.50 -10.56 8.33
CA ASN A 59 -12.77 -9.39 8.83
C ASN A 59 -12.46 -8.39 7.71
N ARG A 60 -12.32 -7.11 8.09
CA ARG A 60 -11.83 -6.04 7.22
C ARG A 60 -10.35 -5.78 7.50
N ALA A 61 -9.55 -5.70 6.46
CA ALA A 61 -8.17 -5.22 6.55
C ALA A 61 -7.99 -3.97 5.67
N SER A 62 -6.99 -3.18 5.99
CA SER A 62 -6.66 -1.91 5.36
C SER A 62 -5.19 -1.87 4.97
N LEU A 63 -4.88 -1.13 3.92
CA LEU A 63 -3.54 -0.79 3.49
C LEU A 63 -3.38 0.72 3.54
N SER A 64 -2.44 1.20 4.32
CA SER A 64 -1.98 2.59 4.28
C SER A 64 -0.71 2.64 3.42
N LEU A 65 -0.80 3.32 2.28
CA LEU A 65 0.32 3.59 1.39
C LEU A 65 0.74 5.05 1.55
N THR A 66 1.99 5.29 1.89
CA THR A 66 2.60 6.61 1.95
C THR A 66 3.78 6.65 0.99
N ILE A 67 3.81 7.65 0.12
CA ILE A 67 4.92 7.92 -0.80
C ILE A 67 5.41 9.32 -0.49
N VAL A 68 6.70 9.45 -0.21
CA VAL A 68 7.37 10.72 0.01
C VAL A 68 8.45 10.85 -1.05
N ALA A 69 8.49 11.96 -1.77
CA ALA A 69 9.55 12.28 -2.71
C ALA A 69 10.21 13.59 -2.32
N HIS A 70 11.53 13.65 -2.44
CA HIS A 70 12.31 14.88 -2.46
C HIS A 70 13.16 14.88 -3.72
N GLU A 71 12.86 15.78 -4.66
CA GLU A 71 13.40 15.71 -6.02
C GLU A 71 13.13 14.33 -6.67
N SER A 72 14.18 13.55 -6.99
CA SER A 72 14.08 12.20 -7.54
C SER A 72 14.10 11.09 -6.50
N ASP A 73 14.45 11.38 -5.25
CA ASP A 73 14.54 10.39 -4.19
C ASP A 73 13.14 10.10 -3.63
N ILE A 74 12.71 8.85 -3.73
CA ILE A 74 11.37 8.40 -3.36
C ILE A 74 11.47 7.37 -2.24
N PHE A 75 10.82 7.64 -1.13
CA PHE A 75 10.54 6.69 -0.06
C PHE A 75 9.08 6.22 -0.15
N ILE A 76 8.89 4.91 -0.11
CA ILE A 76 7.58 4.25 -0.11
C ILE A 76 7.43 3.46 1.18
N SER A 77 6.30 3.63 1.86
CA SER A 77 5.88 2.82 3.01
C SER A 77 4.47 2.29 2.78
N ALA A 78 4.34 0.97 2.76
CA ALA A 78 3.08 0.24 2.71
C ALA A 78 2.88 -0.53 4.02
N ILE A 79 1.80 -0.21 4.74
CA ILE A 79 1.46 -0.86 6.02
C ILE A 79 0.07 -1.48 5.89
N GLY A 80 0.03 -2.81 5.96
CA GLY A 80 -1.19 -3.59 6.08
C GLY A 80 -1.58 -3.74 7.55
N ALA A 81 -2.81 -3.37 7.89
CA ALA A 81 -3.36 -3.42 9.24
C ALA A 81 -4.81 -3.88 9.23
N GLY A 82 -5.31 -4.39 10.36
CA GLY A 82 -6.65 -4.96 10.44
C GLY A 82 -6.68 -6.42 9.98
N GLY A 83 -7.82 -7.09 10.10
CA GLY A 83 -7.91 -8.54 9.93
C GLY A 83 -8.23 -9.32 11.20
N GLY A 84 -8.52 -8.63 12.31
CA GLY A 84 -9.13 -9.14 13.54
C GLY A 84 -8.30 -10.16 14.34
N GLN A 85 -7.99 -9.83 15.59
CA GLN A 85 -7.49 -10.76 16.60
C GLN A 85 -8.68 -11.40 17.33
N GLY A 86 -9.24 -12.47 16.76
CA GLY A 86 -10.20 -13.32 17.46
C GLY A 86 -9.46 -14.32 18.36
N ILE A 87 -9.89 -14.44 19.62
CA ILE A 87 -9.21 -15.19 20.71
C ILE A 87 -9.06 -16.70 20.39
N ILE A 88 -9.74 -17.23 19.37
CA ILE A 88 -9.76 -18.67 19.08
C ILE A 88 -8.85 -19.08 17.92
N PHE A 89 -8.44 -18.19 17.00
CA PHE A 89 -7.43 -18.50 15.98
C PHE A 89 -6.79 -17.21 15.46
N ASN A 90 -5.45 -17.13 15.50
CA ASN A 90 -4.60 -16.08 14.91
C ASN A 90 -4.72 -16.00 13.37
N PHE A 91 -5.93 -15.75 12.86
CA PHE A 91 -6.29 -15.78 11.45
C PHE A 91 -6.52 -14.34 10.93
N SER A 92 -5.50 -13.48 10.93
CA SER A 92 -5.27 -12.77 9.68
C SER A 92 -4.59 -13.81 8.79
N LEU A 93 -5.31 -14.43 7.86
CA LEU A 93 -4.75 -15.44 6.94
C LEU A 93 -3.82 -14.76 5.91
N GLY A 94 -2.81 -14.02 6.39
CA GLY A 94 -1.93 -13.21 5.56
C GLY A 94 -2.63 -12.07 4.84
N ALA A 95 -3.86 -11.68 5.20
CA ALA A 95 -4.59 -10.63 4.47
C ALA A 95 -3.80 -9.31 4.42
N GLU A 96 -3.16 -8.94 5.52
CA GLU A 96 -2.29 -7.77 5.60
C GLU A 96 -1.04 -7.96 4.73
N ASP A 97 -0.43 -9.15 4.74
CA ASP A 97 0.73 -9.50 3.92
C ASP A 97 0.43 -9.52 2.42
N ASP A 98 -0.73 -10.03 2.03
CA ASP A 98 -1.23 -10.08 0.65
C ASP A 98 -1.46 -8.66 0.09
N MET A 99 -1.98 -7.74 0.92
CA MET A 99 -2.12 -6.34 0.51
C MET A 99 -0.76 -5.66 0.34
N VAL A 100 0.17 -5.94 1.25
CA VAL A 100 1.53 -5.37 1.21
C VAL A 100 2.37 -5.97 0.07
N SER A 101 2.18 -7.24 -0.28
CA SER A 101 2.92 -7.91 -1.35
C SER A 101 2.60 -7.32 -2.72
N ILE A 102 1.37 -6.85 -2.96
CA ILE A 102 1.00 -6.15 -4.19
C ILE A 102 1.88 -4.91 -4.42
N VAL A 103 2.11 -4.12 -3.36
CA VAL A 103 3.00 -2.95 -3.43
C VAL A 103 4.44 -3.39 -3.68
N ARG A 104 4.93 -4.38 -2.93
CA ARG A 104 6.29 -4.93 -3.10
C ARG A 104 6.55 -5.40 -4.52
N ASP A 105 5.62 -6.16 -5.09
CA ASP A 105 5.76 -6.73 -6.43
C ASP A 105 5.64 -5.66 -7.52
N SER A 106 4.80 -4.64 -7.29
CA SER A 106 4.72 -3.46 -8.16
C SER A 106 6.05 -2.71 -8.21
N ILE A 107 6.65 -2.41 -7.06
CA ILE A 107 7.95 -1.74 -6.99
C ILE A 107 9.05 -2.60 -7.64
N ARG A 108 9.07 -3.91 -7.39
CA ARG A 108 10.05 -4.81 -8.00
C ARG A 108 10.02 -4.73 -9.53
N ARG A 109 8.83 -4.69 -10.14
CA ARG A 109 8.67 -4.55 -11.60
C ARG A 109 9.11 -3.21 -12.15
N MET A 110 9.14 -2.14 -11.34
CA MET A 110 9.62 -0.83 -11.77
C MET A 110 11.16 -0.74 -11.78
N GLU A 111 11.83 -1.61 -11.03
CA GLU A 111 13.30 -1.67 -10.94
C GLU A 111 13.92 -2.66 -11.95
N GLU A 112 13.10 -3.48 -12.62
CA GLU A 112 13.48 -4.42 -13.70
C GLU A 112 13.59 -3.71 -15.06
#